data_AF-A0A7S8F5D0-F1
#
_entry.id   AF-A0A7S8F5D0-F1
#
_cell.length_a   1.000
_cell.length_b   1.000
_cell.length_c   1.000
_cell.angle_alpha   90.00
_cell.angle_beta   90.00
_cell.angle_gamma   90.00
#
_symmetry.space_group_name_H-M   'P 1'
#
loop_
_entity.id
_entity.type
_entity.pdbx_description
1 polymer ?
#
loop_
_entity_poly.entity_id
_entity_poly.type
_entity_poly.pdbx_seq_one_letter_code
_entity_poly.pdbx_strand_id
1 'polypeptide(L)'
;MTTIDERIHAALDEDDKAFLASLDNSRGLFTQLGDSLGGPLGGWAKFVFAMTFVMAGLMFYCIWQMFEATDTRETILWATGTVVLVMSTGFLKDWLFSRMNMLTVLREVKRLQLQVAMLEEGRD
;
A
#
# COMPACT_ATOMS: atom_id res chain seq x y z
N MET A 1 2.84 -22.11 -19.09
CA MET A 1 3.62 -21.03 -18.46
C MET A 1 5.13 -21.24 -18.56
N THR A 2 5.63 -22.32 -19.18
CA THR A 2 7.04 -22.71 -19.05
C THR A 2 7.97 -22.18 -20.14
N THR A 3 7.51 -22.04 -21.39
CA THR A 3 8.43 -21.79 -22.53
C THR A 3 9.02 -20.39 -22.62
N ILE A 4 8.30 -19.35 -22.21
CA ILE A 4 8.86 -17.98 -22.18
C ILE A 4 9.71 -17.77 -20.93
N ASP A 5 9.27 -18.32 -19.80
CA ASP A 5 9.96 -18.20 -18.52
C ASP A 5 11.33 -18.92 -18.55
N GLU A 6 11.39 -20.11 -19.16
CA GLU A 6 12.65 -20.85 -19.40
C GLU A 6 13.62 -20.08 -20.30
N ARG A 7 13.11 -19.41 -21.34
CA ARG A 7 13.94 -18.60 -22.24
C ARG A 7 14.47 -17.33 -21.57
N ILE A 8 13.65 -16.71 -20.71
CA ILE A 8 14.08 -15.60 -19.86
C ILE A 8 15.22 -16.08 -18.95
N HIS A 9 15.02 -17.19 -18.22
CA HIS A 9 16.05 -17.78 -17.35
C HIS A 9 17.35 -18.15 -18.07
N ALA A 10 17.28 -18.55 -19.34
CA ALA A 10 18.46 -18.88 -20.13
C ALA A 10 19.27 -17.66 -20.59
N ALA A 11 18.63 -16.51 -20.80
CA ALA A 11 19.26 -15.27 -21.28
C ALA A 11 19.79 -14.35 -20.16
N LEU A 12 19.44 -14.62 -18.90
CA LEU A 12 19.83 -13.82 -17.74
C LEU A 12 21.20 -14.22 -17.20
N ASP A 13 21.99 -13.20 -16.83
CA ASP A 13 23.21 -13.41 -16.05
C ASP A 13 22.89 -13.76 -14.58
N GLU A 14 23.89 -14.18 -13.81
CA GLU A 14 23.69 -14.63 -12.41
C GLU A 14 23.09 -13.50 -11.52
N ASP A 15 23.52 -12.26 -11.74
CA ASP A 15 23.01 -11.08 -11.05
C ASP A 15 21.54 -10.79 -11.37
N ASP A 16 21.11 -10.95 -12.62
CA ASP A 16 19.72 -10.69 -13.01
C ASP A 16 18.77 -11.80 -12.49
N LYS A 17 19.27 -13.04 -12.41
CA LYS A 17 18.55 -14.15 -11.78
C LYS A 17 18.34 -13.89 -10.29
N ALA A 18 19.37 -13.41 -9.59
CA ALA A 18 19.26 -13.02 -8.18
C ALA A 18 18.26 -11.86 -8.00
N PHE A 19 18.29 -10.86 -8.91
CA PHE A 19 17.34 -9.76 -8.92
C PHE A 19 15.90 -10.25 -9.11
N LEU A 20 15.61 -11.10 -10.10
CA LEU A 20 14.26 -11.64 -10.34
C LEU A 20 13.78 -12.55 -9.20
N ALA A 21 14.65 -13.38 -8.63
CA ALA A 21 14.31 -14.19 -7.46
C ALA A 21 13.92 -13.33 -6.25
N SER A 22 14.53 -12.13 -6.11
CA SER A 22 14.14 -11.16 -5.08
C SER A 22 12.76 -10.52 -5.31
N LEU A 23 12.25 -10.56 -6.56
CA LEU A 23 10.96 -10.02 -6.96
C LEU A 23 9.82 -11.05 -6.85
N ASP A 24 10.10 -12.34 -7.04
CA ASP A 24 9.11 -13.43 -7.10
C ASP A 24 8.65 -13.93 -5.72
N ASN A 25 9.33 -13.52 -4.65
CA ASN A 25 8.94 -13.87 -3.30
C ASN A 25 7.60 -13.18 -2.96
N SER A 26 6.56 -13.97 -2.65
CA SER A 26 5.22 -13.48 -2.35
C SER A 26 5.27 -12.50 -1.17
N ARG A 27 5.38 -11.20 -1.49
CA ARG A 27 5.61 -10.18 -0.48
C ARG A 27 4.42 -10.14 0.46
N GLY A 28 4.67 -10.52 1.72
CA GLY A 28 3.68 -10.41 2.77
C GLY A 28 3.15 -8.98 2.92
N LEU A 29 1.94 -8.85 3.46
CA LEU A 29 1.24 -7.58 3.64
C LEU A 29 2.10 -6.52 4.36
N PHE A 30 2.86 -6.94 5.37
CA PHE A 30 3.73 -6.05 6.15
C PHE A 30 4.91 -5.50 5.34
N THR A 31 5.47 -6.30 4.42
CA THR A 31 6.54 -5.85 3.52
C THR A 31 6.00 -4.81 2.53
N GLN A 32 4.81 -5.06 1.96
CA GLN A 32 4.16 -4.10 1.06
C GLN A 32 3.79 -2.79 1.77
N LEU A 33 3.35 -2.89 3.03
CA LEU A 33 3.08 -1.70 3.86
C LEU A 33 4.38 -0.93 4.13
N GLY A 34 5.49 -1.62 4.44
CA GLY A 34 6.80 -1.02 4.61
C GLY A 34 7.28 -0.29 3.34
N ASP A 35 7.16 -0.91 2.17
CA ASP A 35 7.49 -0.30 0.88
C ASP A 35 6.68 0.98 0.65
N SER A 36 5.39 0.97 1.03
CA SER A 36 4.50 2.11 0.86
C SER A 36 4.98 3.36 1.62
N LEU A 37 5.72 3.18 2.71
CA LEU A 37 6.28 4.27 3.53
C LEU A 37 7.61 4.83 2.97
N GLY A 38 8.15 4.21 1.92
CA GLY A 38 9.36 4.64 1.21
C GLY A 38 9.08 5.47 -0.04
N GLY A 39 10.16 5.78 -0.79
CA GLY A 39 10.10 6.48 -2.08
C GLY A 39 9.84 7.99 -1.99
N PRO A 40 9.62 8.67 -3.14
CA PRO A 40 9.49 10.13 -3.21
C PRO A 40 8.35 10.70 -2.37
N LEU A 41 7.22 9.98 -2.30
CA LEU A 41 6.07 10.34 -1.47
C LEU A 41 6.12 9.66 -0.08
N GLY A 42 7.24 9.08 0.34
CA GLY A 42 7.35 8.33 1.59
C GLY A 42 7.06 9.17 2.83
N GLY A 43 7.52 10.43 2.85
CA GLY A 43 7.18 11.39 3.91
C GLY A 43 5.67 11.63 4.03
N TRP A 44 5.00 11.78 2.89
CA TRP A 44 3.54 11.92 2.83
C TRP A 44 2.81 10.65 3.30
N ALA A 45 3.28 9.46 2.92
CA ALA A 45 2.70 8.21 3.41
C ALA A 45 2.85 8.05 4.92
N LYS A 46 4.01 8.39 5.50
CA LYS A 46 4.21 8.39 6.96
C LYS A 46 3.27 9.38 7.66
N PHE A 47 3.07 10.56 7.08
CA PHE A 47 2.12 11.54 7.59
C PHE A 47 0.68 11.00 7.57
N VAL A 48 0.22 10.47 6.44
CA VAL A 48 -1.13 9.87 6.33
C VAL A 48 -1.30 8.69 7.28
N PHE A 49 -0.28 7.84 7.40
CA PHE A 49 -0.29 6.72 8.35
C PHE A 49 -0.43 7.20 9.80
N ALA A 50 0.39 8.17 10.23
CA ALA A 50 0.27 8.76 11.57
C ALA A 50 -1.09 9.44 11.80
N MET A 51 -1.57 10.19 10.81
CA MET A 51 -2.88 10.86 10.86
C MET A 51 -4.04 9.86 11.02
N THR A 52 -3.92 8.67 10.42
CA THR A 52 -4.92 7.60 10.57
C THR A 52 -5.05 7.16 12.03
N PHE A 53 -3.94 7.03 12.76
CA PHE A 53 -3.97 6.70 14.20
C PHE A 53 -4.51 7.85 15.04
N VAL A 54 -4.19 9.10 14.71
CA VAL A 54 -4.75 10.27 15.40
C VAL A 54 -6.27 10.30 15.23
N MET A 55 -6.78 10.13 14.01
CA MET A 55 -8.21 10.10 13.75
C MET A 55 -8.90 8.91 14.41
N ALA A 56 -8.26 7.73 14.45
CA ALA A 56 -8.77 6.59 15.19
C ALA A 56 -8.83 6.87 16.70
N GLY A 57 -7.83 7.53 17.28
CA GLY A 57 -7.84 7.97 18.68
C GLY A 57 -8.97 8.96 18.98
N LEU A 58 -9.16 9.96 18.13
CA LEU A 58 -10.27 10.91 18.23
C LEU A 58 -11.63 10.21 18.10
N MET A 59 -11.74 9.21 17.23
CA MET A 59 -12.96 8.40 17.08
C MET A 59 -13.32 7.70 18.39
N PHE A 60 -12.34 7.04 19.03
CA PHE A 60 -12.58 6.40 20.34
C PHE A 60 -12.93 7.42 21.43
N TYR A 61 -12.34 8.60 21.39
CA TYR A 61 -12.70 9.69 22.30
C TYR A 61 -14.15 10.16 22.09
N CYS A 62 -14.59 10.36 20.84
CA CYS A 62 -15.98 10.72 20.56
C CYS A 62 -16.96 9.63 21.00
N ILE A 63 -16.62 8.35 20.81
CA ILE A 63 -17.41 7.22 21.31
C ILE A 63 -17.51 7.26 22.83
N TRP A 64 -16.40 7.53 23.53
CA TRP A 64 -16.40 7.65 24.98
C TRP A 64 -17.32 8.77 25.45
N GLN A 65 -17.20 9.97 24.86
CA GLN A 65 -18.03 11.13 25.21
C GLN A 65 -19.51 10.90 24.90
N MET A 66 -19.83 10.11 23.86
CA MET A 66 -21.19 9.72 23.55
C MET A 66 -21.86 8.94 24.69
N PHE A 67 -21.10 8.10 25.42
CA PHE A 67 -21.62 7.33 26.57
C PHE A 67 -21.76 8.16 27.83
N GLU A 68 -20.94 9.20 28.01
CA GLU A 68 -21.01 10.11 29.17
C GLU A 68 -22.07 11.21 29.01
N ALA A 69 -22.50 11.49 27.77
CA ALA A 69 -23.44 12.56 27.46
C ALA A 69 -24.80 12.37 28.16
N THR A 70 -25.22 13.37 28.93
CA THR A 70 -26.50 13.36 29.66
C THR A 70 -27.66 13.93 28.86
N ASP A 71 -27.38 14.75 27.85
CA ASP A 71 -28.38 15.36 26.98
C ASP A 71 -28.43 14.68 25.60
N THR A 72 -29.63 14.49 25.07
CA THR A 72 -29.85 13.81 23.77
C THR A 72 -29.17 14.58 22.63
N ARG A 73 -29.18 15.92 22.67
CA ARG A 73 -28.52 16.75 21.65
C ARG A 73 -27.01 16.50 21.63
N GLU A 74 -26.40 16.40 22.80
CA GLU A 74 -24.96 16.15 22.93
C GLU A 74 -24.60 14.74 22.45
N THR A 75 -25.38 13.72 22.81
CA THR A 75 -25.21 12.36 22.28
C THR A 75 -25.25 12.33 20.75
N ILE A 76 -26.20 13.04 20.12
CA ILE A 76 -26.32 13.11 18.65
C ILE A 76 -25.08 13.77 18.03
N LEU A 77 -24.53 14.81 18.65
CA LEU A 77 -23.33 15.48 18.15
C LEU A 77 -22.10 14.55 18.21
N TRP A 78 -21.89 13.86 19.34
CA TRP A 78 -20.80 12.90 19.48
C TRP A 78 -20.96 11.67 18.56
N ALA A 79 -22.18 11.19 18.38
CA ALA A 79 -22.49 10.11 17.43
C ALA A 79 -22.19 10.53 15.98
N THR A 80 -22.64 11.72 15.59
CA THR A 80 -22.39 12.27 14.24
C THR A 80 -20.89 12.48 14.01
N GLY A 81 -20.18 13.04 15.00
CA GLY A 81 -18.73 13.20 14.96
C GLY A 81 -18.00 11.87 14.82
N THR A 82 -18.46 10.82 15.51
CA THR A 82 -17.93 9.46 15.38
C THR A 82 -18.09 8.93 13.95
N VAL A 83 -19.27 9.07 13.34
CA VAL A 83 -19.51 8.64 11.96
C VAL A 83 -18.57 9.35 10.98
N VAL A 84 -18.39 10.66 11.13
CA VAL A 84 -17.46 11.44 10.29
C VAL A 84 -16.02 10.94 10.45
N LEU A 85 -15.59 10.63 11.67
CA LEU A 85 -14.24 10.12 11.95
C LEU A 85 -14.05 8.69 11.41
N VAL A 86 -15.06 7.82 11.49
CA VAL A 86 -15.04 6.49 10.86
C VAL A 86 -14.87 6.60 9.35
N MET A 87 -15.64 7.47 8.69
CA MET A 87 -15.52 7.68 7.25
C MET A 87 -14.14 8.26 6.88
N SER A 88 -13.68 9.26 7.64
CA SER A 88 -12.38 9.89 7.41
C SER A 88 -11.23 8.88 7.54
N THR A 89 -11.23 8.06 8.60
CA THR A 89 -10.23 6.98 8.78
C THR A 89 -10.30 5.94 7.66
N GLY A 90 -11.50 5.60 7.18
CA GLY A 90 -11.70 4.74 6.01
C GLY A 90 -11.00 5.28 4.76
N PHE A 91 -11.27 6.54 4.40
CA PHE A 91 -10.66 7.16 3.21
C PHE A 91 -9.12 7.24 3.29
N LEU A 92 -8.56 7.51 4.47
CA LEU A 92 -7.10 7.50 4.64
C LEU A 92 -6.50 6.11 4.41
N LYS A 93 -7.16 5.05 4.91
CA LYS A 93 -6.73 3.66 4.70
C LYS A 93 -6.85 3.28 3.22
N ASP A 94 -7.95 3.63 2.56
CA ASP A 94 -8.15 3.37 1.14
C ASP A 94 -7.06 4.01 0.29
N TRP A 95 -6.67 5.24 0.61
CA TRP A 95 -5.56 5.91 -0.05
C TRP A 95 -4.22 5.15 0.15
N LEU A 96 -3.93 4.67 1.37
CA LEU A 96 -2.74 3.87 1.64
C LEU A 96 -2.73 2.54 0.86
N PHE A 97 -3.86 1.83 0.81
CA PHE A 97 -4.00 0.60 0.03
C PHE A 97 -3.88 0.85 -1.48
N SER A 98 -4.48 1.94 -1.98
CA SER A 98 -4.36 2.35 -3.38
C SER A 98 -2.90 2.61 -3.75
N ARG A 99 -2.15 3.28 -2.86
CA ARG A 99 -0.70 3.47 -3.03
C ARG A 99 0.06 2.14 -3.05
N MET A 100 -0.26 1.21 -2.15
CA MET A 100 0.36 -0.13 -2.15
C MET A 100 0.13 -0.83 -3.49
N ASN A 101 -1.11 -0.83 -3.98
CA ASN A 101 -1.46 -1.41 -5.26
C ASN A 101 -0.71 -0.74 -6.43
N MET A 102 -0.62 0.60 -6.43
CA MET A 102 0.13 1.35 -7.44
C MET A 102 1.61 0.94 -7.47
N LEU A 103 2.25 0.76 -6.29
CA LEU A 103 3.65 0.32 -6.21
C LEU A 103 3.83 -1.12 -6.72
N THR A 104 2.88 -2.01 -6.45
CA THR A 104 2.88 -3.37 -6.98
C THR A 104 2.78 -3.35 -8.51
N VAL A 105 1.84 -2.60 -9.08
CA VAL A 105 1.70 -2.45 -10.55
C VAL A 105 2.98 -1.88 -11.17
N LEU A 106 3.57 -0.85 -10.55
CA LEU A 106 4.78 -0.21 -11.08
C LEU A 106 5.99 -1.17 -11.08
N ARG A 107 6.05 -2.10 -10.12
CA ARG A 107 7.05 -3.17 -10.09
C ARG A 107 6.84 -4.16 -11.24
N GLU A 108 5.61 -4.60 -11.48
CA GLU A 108 5.29 -5.52 -12.58
C GLU A 108 5.57 -4.87 -13.95
N VAL A 109 5.27 -3.57 -14.12
CA VAL A 109 5.63 -2.83 -15.35
C VAL A 109 7.14 -2.83 -15.59
N LYS A 110 7.95 -2.64 -14.55
CA LYS A 110 9.42 -2.72 -14.67
C LYS A 110 9.90 -4.13 -15.02
N ARG A 111 9.28 -5.17 -14.46
CA ARG A 111 9.56 -6.57 -14.82
C ARG A 111 9.30 -6.81 -16.30
N LEU A 112 8.19 -6.29 -16.83
CA LEU A 112 7.87 -6.36 -18.26
C LEU A 112 8.86 -5.57 -19.13
N GLN A 113 9.27 -4.37 -18.71
CA GLN A 113 10.28 -3.58 -19.43
C GLN A 113 11.59 -4.34 -19.58
N LEU A 114 12.07 -5.00 -18.51
CA LEU A 114 13.27 -5.82 -18.55
C LEU A 114 13.11 -6.99 -19.53
N GLN A 115 11.98 -7.71 -19.48
CA GLN A 115 11.72 -8.83 -20.40
C GLN A 115 11.70 -8.38 -21.87
N VAL A 116 11.13 -7.20 -22.16
CA VAL A 116 11.12 -6.65 -23.54
C VAL A 116 12.53 -6.30 -23.99
N ALA A 117 13.35 -5.65 -23.15
CA ALA A 117 14.72 -5.30 -23.50
C ALA A 117 15.57 -6.54 -23.83
N MET A 118 15.44 -7.61 -23.05
CA MET A 118 16.12 -8.88 -23.31
C MET A 118 15.67 -9.58 -24.61
N LEU A 119 14.39 -9.44 -24.98
CA LEU A 119 13.89 -9.98 -26.24
C LEU A 119 14.43 -9.23 -27.46
N GLU A 120 14.72 -7.93 -27.33
CA GLU A 120 15.38 -7.15 -28.37
C GLU A 120 16.86 -7.56 -28.50
N GLU A 121 17.57 -7.71 -27.39
CA GLU A 121 18.99 -8.10 -27.40
C GLU A 121 19.22 -9.51 -27.97
N GLY A 122 18.32 -10.48 -27.70
CA GLY A 122 18.39 -11.81 -28.30
C GLY A 122 17.94 -11.89 -29.77
N ARG A 123 17.56 -10.77 -30.38
CA ARG A 123 17.15 -10.67 -31.80
C ARG A 123 18.27 -10.16 -32.71
N ASP A 124 19.29 -9.53 -32.14
CA ASP A 124 20.54 -9.14 -32.80
C ASP A 124 21.60 -10.25 -32.67
#